data_AF-A0A6M8BD99-F1
#
_entry.id   AF-A0A6M8BD99-F1
#
_cell.length_a   1.000
_cell.length_b   1.000
_cell.length_c   1.000
_cell.angle_alpha   90.00
_cell.angle_beta   90.00
_cell.angle_gamma   90.00
#
_symmetry.space_group_name_H-M   'P 1'
#
loop_
_entity.id
_entity.type
_entity.pdbx_description
1 polymer ?
#
loop_
_entity_poly.entity_id
_entity_poly.type
_entity_poly.pdbx_seq_one_letter_code
_entity_poly.pdbx_strand_id
1 'polypeptide(L)'
;MAPVASADGAVSTSKVGNTTTATLSNDVTFDVDSATLTTRATQVLDSIVTGWAGTAPAEVTVVGHTDSVADDAYNQALSEKRARAVADYLISKSPGLKVTASGKGETEPVASETKEDGSVSEEGKAANRRVVLTWKQ
;
A
#
# COMPACT_ATOMS: atom_id res chain seq x y z
N MET A 1 3.28 17.95 5.54
CA MET A 1 2.14 17.21 4.95
C MET A 1 1.19 16.88 6.08
N ALA A 2 -0.04 17.40 6.04
CA ALA A 2 -1.07 16.97 6.98
C ALA A 2 -1.40 15.49 6.72
N PRO A 3 -1.79 14.70 7.74
CA PRO A 3 -2.20 13.32 7.51
C PRO A 3 -3.41 13.31 6.56
N VAL A 4 -3.26 12.68 5.40
CA VAL A 4 -4.38 12.36 4.51
C VAL A 4 -4.94 11.02 4.94
N ALA A 5 -5.89 11.05 5.89
CA ALA A 5 -6.81 9.95 6.07
C ALA A 5 -7.94 10.17 5.08
N SER A 6 -8.11 9.27 4.10
CA SER A 6 -9.28 9.36 3.24
C SER A 6 -10.52 8.91 4.02
N ALA A 7 -11.62 9.65 3.91
CA ALA A 7 -12.86 9.40 4.66
C ALA A 7 -13.49 8.02 4.40
N ASP A 8 -13.08 7.35 3.32
CA ASP A 8 -13.49 6.01 2.91
C ASP A 8 -12.53 4.90 3.36
N GLY A 9 -11.53 5.20 4.20
CA GLY A 9 -10.58 4.20 4.70
C GLY A 9 -9.59 3.69 3.65
N ALA A 10 -9.52 4.33 2.48
CA ALA A 10 -8.66 3.94 1.37
C ALA A 10 -7.17 4.11 1.66
N VAL A 11 -6.83 5.13 2.45
CA VAL A 11 -5.45 5.46 2.81
C VAL A 11 -5.37 6.07 4.19
N SER A 12 -4.34 5.67 4.93
CA SER A 12 -3.90 6.31 6.16
C SER A 12 -2.46 6.77 5.98
N THR A 13 -2.11 7.96 6.46
CA THR A 13 -0.74 8.46 6.39
C THR A 13 -0.23 8.91 7.75
N SER A 14 1.05 8.69 7.99
CA SER A 14 1.73 9.09 9.22
C SER A 14 3.11 9.64 8.88
N LYS A 15 3.52 10.72 9.55
CA LYS A 15 4.86 11.32 9.39
C LYS A 15 5.62 11.23 10.71
N VAL A 16 6.83 10.67 10.66
CA VAL A 16 7.75 10.56 11.79
C VAL A 16 9.10 11.14 11.35
N GLY A 17 9.48 12.29 11.92
CA GLY A 17 10.65 13.06 11.45
C GLY A 17 10.47 13.49 9.99
N ASN A 18 11.44 13.20 9.13
CA ASN A 18 11.35 13.41 7.67
C ASN A 18 10.80 12.21 6.91
N THR A 19 10.44 11.11 7.57
CA THR A 19 9.87 9.93 6.90
C THR A 19 8.35 10.02 6.92
N THR A 20 7.73 9.88 5.76
CA THR A 20 6.28 9.74 5.64
C THR A 20 5.95 8.33 5.15
N THR A 21 4.97 7.71 5.80
CA THR A 21 4.44 6.40 5.46
C THR A 21 2.96 6.55 5.09
N ALA A 22 2.56 6.02 3.96
CA ALA A 22 1.17 5.90 3.55
C ALA A 22 0.81 4.42 3.42
N THR A 23 -0.26 4.01 4.10
CA THR A 23 -0.82 2.66 4.03
C THR A 23 -2.11 2.72 3.23
N LEU A 24 -2.15 2.02 2.11
CA LEU A 24 -3.32 1.90 1.26
C LEU A 24 -3.94 0.53 1.45
N SER A 25 -5.26 0.49 1.65
CA SER A 25 -6.02 -0.76 1.80
C SER A 25 -6.18 -1.43 0.43
N ASN A 26 -5.83 -2.71 0.29
CA ASN A 26 -5.89 -3.40 -1.02
C ASN A 26 -7.33 -3.42 -1.58
N ASP A 27 -8.33 -3.57 -0.72
CA ASP A 27 -9.74 -3.66 -1.09
C ASP A 27 -10.25 -2.40 -1.82
N VAL A 28 -9.57 -1.26 -1.64
CA VAL A 28 -9.84 -0.01 -2.37
C VAL A 28 -8.81 0.24 -3.47
N THR A 29 -7.61 -0.34 -3.33
CA THR A 29 -6.49 -0.09 -4.24
C THR A 29 -6.59 -0.91 -5.51
N PHE A 30 -7.10 -2.13 -5.44
CA PHE A 30 -7.12 -3.07 -6.57
C PHE A 30 -8.50 -3.67 -6.83
N ASP A 31 -8.74 -4.06 -8.08
CA ASP A 31 -9.87 -4.94 -8.40
C ASP A 31 -9.68 -6.32 -7.72
N VAL A 32 -10.80 -7.05 -7.53
CA VAL A 32 -10.81 -8.36 -6.88
C VAL A 32 -9.83 -9.31 -7.56
N ASP A 33 -8.97 -9.95 -6.76
CA ASP A 33 -7.91 -10.88 -7.19
C ASP A 33 -6.98 -10.33 -8.30
N SER A 34 -6.83 -9.00 -8.34
CA SER A 34 -6.04 -8.31 -9.35
C SER A 34 -4.93 -7.44 -8.75
N ALA A 35 -4.03 -7.02 -9.62
CA ALA A 35 -3.06 -5.94 -9.40
C ALA A 35 -3.41 -4.68 -10.23
N THR A 36 -4.57 -4.65 -10.89
CA THR A 36 -5.09 -3.47 -11.58
C THR A 36 -5.52 -2.42 -10.55
N LEU A 37 -4.98 -1.20 -10.67
CA LEU A 37 -5.34 -0.09 -9.80
C LEU A 37 -6.76 0.40 -10.11
N THR A 38 -7.58 0.59 -9.08
CA THR A 38 -8.90 1.20 -9.23
C THR A 38 -8.77 2.70 -9.52
N THR A 39 -9.84 3.32 -10.05
CA THR A 39 -9.89 4.79 -10.19
C THR A 39 -9.64 5.48 -8.85
N ARG A 40 -10.18 4.93 -7.75
CA ARG A 40 -9.98 5.51 -6.42
C ARG A 40 -8.52 5.45 -5.99
N ALA A 41 -7.83 4.34 -6.26
CA ALA A 41 -6.40 4.20 -6.01
C ALA A 41 -5.59 5.28 -6.74
N THR A 42 -5.88 5.48 -8.03
CA THR A 42 -5.17 6.48 -8.84
C THR A 42 -5.35 7.91 -8.32
N GLN A 43 -6.55 8.26 -7.82
CA GLN A 43 -6.82 9.57 -7.20
C GLN A 43 -6.04 9.77 -5.89
N VAL A 44 -5.94 8.72 -5.07
CA VAL A 44 -5.15 8.75 -3.83
C VAL A 44 -3.67 8.92 -4.15
N LEU A 45 -3.13 8.15 -5.11
CA LEU A 45 -1.74 8.27 -5.54
C LEU A 45 -1.44 9.64 -6.15
N ASP A 46 -2.36 10.19 -6.95
CA ASP A 46 -2.24 11.56 -7.48
C ASP A 46 -2.21 12.61 -6.35
N SER A 47 -2.98 12.42 -5.29
CA SER A 47 -2.97 13.30 -4.12
C SER A 47 -1.63 13.24 -3.37
N ILE A 48 -1.03 12.05 -3.27
CA ILE A 48 0.31 11.87 -2.68
C ILE A 48 1.36 12.61 -3.53
N VAL A 49 1.35 12.41 -4.86
CA VAL A 49 2.29 13.07 -5.78
C VAL A 49 2.12 14.59 -5.75
N THR A 50 0.88 15.09 -5.76
CA THR A 50 0.59 16.52 -5.65
C THR A 50 1.08 17.10 -4.32
N GLY A 51 0.97 16.32 -3.23
CA GLY A 51 1.46 16.66 -1.90
C GLY A 51 2.97 16.88 -1.82
N TRP A 52 3.74 16.41 -2.82
CA TRP A 52 5.17 16.68 -2.88
C TRP A 52 5.52 18.13 -3.24
N ALA A 53 4.54 18.95 -3.65
CA ALA A 53 4.63 20.41 -3.76
C ALA A 53 5.88 20.95 -4.50
N GLY A 54 6.37 20.22 -5.51
CA GLY A 54 7.55 20.57 -6.29
C GLY A 54 8.89 20.04 -5.75
N THR A 55 8.92 19.49 -4.54
CA THR A 55 10.08 18.78 -3.98
C THR A 55 9.77 17.30 -3.89
N ALA A 56 9.79 16.63 -5.05
CA ALA A 56 9.64 15.18 -5.11
C ALA A 56 10.73 14.50 -4.26
N PRO A 57 10.40 13.44 -3.50
CA PRO A 57 11.40 12.63 -2.83
C PRO A 57 12.34 12.02 -3.87
N ALA A 58 13.61 11.81 -3.49
CA ALA A 58 14.57 11.13 -4.36
C ALA A 58 14.21 9.64 -4.56
N GLU A 59 13.65 9.03 -3.53
CA GLU A 59 13.27 7.61 -3.51
C GLU A 59 11.96 7.39 -2.75
N VAL A 60 11.14 6.48 -3.28
CA VAL A 60 9.94 5.92 -2.62
C VAL A 60 10.10 4.41 -2.56
N THR A 61 9.86 3.82 -1.40
CA THR A 61 9.74 2.35 -1.24
C THR A 61 8.26 1.97 -1.22
N VAL A 62 7.90 0.92 -1.97
CA VAL A 62 6.56 0.36 -2.04
C VAL A 62 6.61 -1.11 -1.64
N VAL A 63 5.83 -1.48 -0.62
CA VAL A 63 5.78 -2.85 -0.11
C VAL A 63 4.34 -3.35 -0.16
N GLY A 64 4.11 -4.46 -0.85
CA GLY A 64 2.81 -5.13 -0.89
C GLY A 64 2.69 -6.22 0.16
N HIS A 65 1.49 -6.39 0.72
CA HIS A 65 1.15 -7.43 1.70
C HIS A 65 -0.19 -8.11 1.35
N THR A 66 -0.36 -9.34 1.81
CA THR A 66 -1.59 -10.14 1.70
C THR A 66 -2.10 -10.56 3.08
N ASP A 67 -3.28 -11.19 3.10
CA ASP A 67 -3.72 -12.00 4.24
C ASP A 67 -3.17 -13.43 4.14
N SER A 68 -3.43 -14.25 5.16
CA SER A 68 -2.90 -15.63 5.26
C SER A 68 -3.75 -16.70 4.55
N VAL A 69 -4.65 -16.31 3.63
CA VAL A 69 -5.64 -17.23 3.05
C VAL A 69 -5.05 -18.16 2.00
N ALA A 70 -4.19 -17.63 1.11
CA ALA A 70 -3.55 -18.41 0.06
C ALA A 70 -2.17 -18.94 0.49
N ASP A 71 -1.53 -19.76 -0.34
CA ASP A 71 -0.18 -20.25 -0.06
C ASP A 71 0.88 -19.14 -0.19
N ASP A 72 1.99 -19.31 0.55
CA ASP A 72 3.09 -18.35 0.65
C ASP A 72 3.59 -17.89 -0.74
N ALA A 73 3.72 -18.82 -1.71
CA ALA A 73 4.26 -18.51 -3.03
C ALA A 73 3.27 -17.67 -3.86
N TYR A 74 1.98 -18.00 -3.78
CA TYR A 74 0.92 -17.20 -4.38
C TYR A 74 0.87 -15.79 -3.79
N ASN A 75 0.87 -15.69 -2.47
CA ASN A 75 0.82 -14.43 -1.74
C ASN A 75 2.04 -13.54 -2.01
N GLN A 76 3.22 -14.15 -2.07
CA GLN A 76 4.44 -13.47 -2.47
C GLN A 76 4.31 -12.89 -3.89
N ALA A 77 3.91 -13.69 -4.87
CA ALA A 77 3.75 -13.22 -6.24
C ALA A 77 2.67 -12.13 -6.39
N LEU A 78 1.55 -12.25 -5.68
CA LEU A 78 0.46 -11.28 -5.72
C LEU A 78 0.88 -9.94 -5.09
N SER A 79 1.52 -9.99 -3.92
CA SER A 79 2.01 -8.78 -3.25
C SER A 79 3.07 -8.04 -4.08
N GLU A 80 3.98 -8.76 -4.74
CA GLU A 80 4.97 -8.17 -5.66
C GLU A 80 4.31 -7.48 -6.86
N LYS A 81 3.34 -8.13 -7.50
CA LYS A 81 2.59 -7.54 -8.63
C LYS A 81 1.87 -6.25 -8.22
N ARG A 82 1.23 -6.25 -7.05
CA ARG A 82 0.53 -5.08 -6.50
C ARG A 82 1.47 -3.94 -6.18
N ALA A 83 2.62 -4.23 -5.54
CA ALA A 83 3.65 -3.23 -5.27
C ALA A 83 4.20 -2.63 -6.57
N ARG A 84 4.42 -3.46 -7.59
CA ARG A 84 4.88 -3.02 -8.91
C ARG A 84 3.88 -2.11 -9.60
N ALA A 85 2.59 -2.45 -9.60
CA ALA A 85 1.55 -1.62 -10.22
C ALA A 85 1.52 -0.20 -9.62
N VAL A 86 1.62 -0.09 -8.29
CA VAL A 86 1.73 1.21 -7.61
C VAL A 86 3.03 1.94 -7.99
N ALA A 87 4.16 1.23 -8.04
CA ALA A 87 5.44 1.82 -8.41
C ALA A 87 5.45 2.37 -9.83
N ASP A 88 4.95 1.59 -10.80
CA ASP A 88 4.85 1.99 -12.20
C ASP A 88 3.95 3.23 -12.34
N TYR A 89 2.86 3.29 -11.57
CA TYR A 89 2.00 4.46 -11.53
C TYR A 89 2.74 5.71 -11.01
N LEU A 90 3.44 5.61 -9.88
CA LEU A 90 4.21 6.73 -9.32
C LEU A 90 5.30 7.25 -10.28
N ILE A 91 6.01 6.34 -10.94
CA ILE A 91 7.03 6.68 -11.94
C ILE A 91 6.39 7.43 -13.12
N SER A 92 5.21 6.99 -13.57
CA SER A 92 4.49 7.66 -14.67
C SER A 92 4.09 9.10 -14.34
N LYS A 93 3.83 9.39 -13.07
CA LYS A 93 3.40 10.72 -12.59
C LYS A 93 4.57 11.61 -12.16
N SER A 94 5.71 11.01 -11.81
CA SER A 94 6.90 11.74 -11.38
C SER A 94 8.15 11.19 -12.09
N PRO A 95 8.42 11.63 -13.33
CA PRO A 95 9.60 11.21 -14.08
C PRO A 95 10.90 11.53 -13.32
N GLY A 96 11.76 10.52 -13.17
CA GLY A 96 13.03 10.65 -12.43
C GLY A 96 12.93 10.24 -10.95
N LEU A 97 11.73 9.99 -10.43
CA LEU A 97 11.54 9.36 -9.13
C LEU A 97 12.11 7.93 -9.13
N LYS A 98 12.98 7.61 -8.17
CA LYS A 98 13.39 6.22 -7.94
C LYS A 98 12.32 5.54 -7.10
N VAL A 99 11.81 4.41 -7.58
CA VAL A 99 10.84 3.62 -6.83
C VAL A 99 11.35 2.20 -6.66
N THR A 100 11.41 1.73 -5.42
CA THR A 100 11.77 0.36 -5.07
C THR A 100 10.49 -0.38 -4.69
N ALA A 101 10.14 -1.43 -5.43
CA ALA A 101 8.94 -2.25 -5.18
C ALA A 101 9.31 -3.64 -4.69
N SER A 102 8.62 -4.13 -3.66
CA SER A 102 8.77 -5.50 -3.15
C SER A 102 7.45 -6.04 -2.61
N GLY A 103 7.29 -7.36 -2.62
CA GLY A 103 6.19 -8.06 -1.95
C GLY A 103 6.70 -8.78 -0.71
N LYS A 104 5.81 -8.94 0.27
CA LYS A 104 6.09 -9.66 1.52
C LYS A 104 5.11 -10.79 1.80
N GLY A 105 4.16 -11.04 0.90
CA GLY A 105 3.05 -11.95 1.16
C GLY A 105 2.39 -11.64 2.51
N GLU A 106 2.11 -12.69 3.29
CA GLU A 106 1.57 -12.61 4.65
C GLU A 106 2.64 -12.50 5.76
N THR A 107 3.93 -12.42 5.42
CA THR A 107 5.03 -12.59 6.40
C THR A 107 5.20 -11.45 7.40
N GLU A 108 4.55 -10.31 7.16
CA GLU A 108 4.60 -9.13 8.04
C GLU A 108 3.17 -8.67 8.41
N PRO A 109 2.41 -9.44 9.21
CA PRO A 109 1.04 -9.10 9.60
C PRO A 109 1.02 -7.92 10.58
N VAL A 110 -0.01 -7.07 10.48
CA VAL A 110 -0.26 -5.94 11.41
C VAL A 110 -1.46 -6.17 12.32
N ALA A 111 -2.28 -7.18 12.01
CA ALA A 111 -3.42 -7.58 12.82
C ALA A 111 -3.58 -9.10 12.82
N SER A 112 -4.15 -9.62 13.90
CA SER A 112 -4.50 -11.04 14.00
C SER A 112 -5.69 -11.38 13.10
N GLU A 113 -5.54 -12.41 12.28
CA GLU A 113 -6.61 -12.97 11.43
C GLU A 113 -7.48 -13.99 12.15
N THR A 114 -7.18 -14.26 13.43
CA THR A 114 -7.93 -15.16 14.32
C THR A 114 -8.38 -14.40 15.56
N LYS A 115 -9.66 -14.53 15.91
CA LYS A 115 -10.28 -14.00 17.12
C LYS A 115 -9.95 -14.90 18.32
N GLU A 116 -10.20 -14.41 19.53
CA GLU A 116 -9.92 -15.15 20.77
C GLU A 116 -10.68 -16.49 20.87
N ASP A 117 -11.87 -16.57 20.28
CA ASP A 117 -12.69 -17.78 20.20
C ASP A 117 -12.26 -18.77 19.10
N GLY A 118 -11.17 -18.48 18.39
CA GLY A 118 -10.65 -19.28 17.28
C GLY A 118 -11.35 -19.04 15.94
N SER A 119 -12.36 -18.17 15.87
CA SER A 119 -13.01 -17.81 14.61
C SER A 119 -12.18 -16.83 13.79
N VAL A 120 -12.52 -16.71 12.50
CA VAL A 120 -11.80 -15.83 11.57
C VAL A 120 -12.11 -14.35 11.86
N SER A 121 -11.06 -13.53 11.84
CA SER A 121 -11.12 -12.07 11.93
C SER A 121 -10.98 -11.45 10.54
N GLU A 122 -12.11 -11.10 9.93
CA GLU A 122 -12.14 -10.43 8.62
C GLU A 122 -11.54 -9.02 8.70
N GLU A 123 -11.67 -8.36 9.86
CA GLU A 123 -11.02 -7.08 10.14
C GLU A 123 -9.49 -7.22 10.13
N GLY A 124 -8.97 -8.31 10.69
CA GLY A 124 -7.55 -8.62 10.70
C GLY A 124 -7.00 -8.86 9.30
N LYS A 125 -7.71 -9.68 8.50
CA LYS A 125 -7.35 -9.93 7.10
C LYS A 125 -7.36 -8.63 6.28
N ALA A 126 -8.40 -7.81 6.42
CA ALA A 126 -8.50 -6.53 5.72
C ALA A 126 -7.33 -5.59 6.07
N ALA A 127 -6.91 -5.55 7.34
CA ALA A 127 -5.73 -4.79 7.75
C ALA A 127 -4.41 -5.36 7.19
N ASN A 128 -4.32 -6.67 6.99
CA ASN A 128 -3.14 -7.32 6.42
C ASN A 128 -3.04 -7.15 4.89
N ARG A 129 -4.18 -7.10 4.19
CA ARG A 129 -4.26 -6.78 2.76
C ARG A 129 -3.99 -5.28 2.50
N ARG A 130 -2.72 -4.89 2.40
CA ARG A 130 -2.33 -3.49 2.22
C ARG A 130 -1.11 -3.30 1.32
N VAL A 131 -0.92 -2.07 0.82
CA VAL A 131 0.32 -1.60 0.23
C VAL A 131 0.85 -0.41 1.04
N VAL A 132 2.13 -0.45 1.39
CA VAL A 132 2.79 0.59 2.19
C VAL A 132 3.78 1.35 1.32
N LEU A 133 3.61 2.66 1.23
CA LEU A 133 4.54 3.59 0.59
C LEU A 133 5.33 4.30 1.68
N THR A 134 6.66 4.37 1.55
CA THR A 134 7.51 5.13 2.47
C THR A 134 8.47 6.01 1.68
N TRP A 135 8.58 7.28 2.07
CA TRP A 135 9.49 8.23 1.44
C TRP A 135 9.99 9.27 2.44
N LYS A 136 11.09 9.92 2.08
CA LYS A 136 11.71 10.97 2.91
C LYS A 136 11.54 12.34 2.27
N GLN A 137 11.04 13.30 3.06
CA GLN A 137 10.89 14.72 2.74
C GLN A 137 11.19 15.56 3.97
#